data_AF-A0A8J7P197-F1
#
_entry.id   AF-A0A8J7P197-F1
#
_cell.length_a   1.000
_cell.length_b   1.000
_cell.length_c   1.000
_cell.angle_alpha   90.00
_cell.angle_beta   90.00
_cell.angle_gamma   90.00
#
_symmetry.space_group_name_H-M   'P 1'
#
loop_
_entity.id
_entity.type
_entity.pdbx_description
1 polymer ?
#
loop_
_entity_poly.entity_id
_entity_poly.type
_entity_poly.pdbx_seq_one_letter_code
_entity_poly.pdbx_strand_id
1 'polypeptide(L)'
;MISHLKQQFQDHFQNFDSISENIRLFQNPFASEVQNLQPELQLEVIDLAVNDLYRDLFKGKDLFNFYKSLPKKSFKNIKTFARGMISVFASTYLCEQTFSKMKYVKPKYRTSLTDEHLKQILILGATV
;
A
#
# COMPACT_ATOMS: atom_id res chain seq x y z
N MET A 1 -11.59 -23.51 -6.96
CA MET A 1 -10.18 -23.05 -6.96
C MET A 1 -10.04 -21.64 -7.52
N ILE A 2 -10.37 -21.36 -8.79
CA ILE A 2 -10.47 -19.97 -9.31
C ILE A 2 -11.48 -19.14 -8.51
N SER A 3 -12.62 -19.74 -8.14
CA SER A 3 -13.61 -19.12 -7.25
C SER A 3 -13.05 -18.78 -5.87
N HIS A 4 -12.25 -19.66 -5.28
CA HIS A 4 -11.63 -19.46 -3.96
C HIS A 4 -10.54 -18.38 -4.02
N LEU A 5 -9.71 -18.39 -5.07
CA LEU A 5 -8.69 -17.36 -5.29
C LEU A 5 -9.31 -15.99 -5.58
N LYS A 6 -10.39 -15.97 -6.37
CA LYS A 6 -11.19 -14.76 -6.63
C LYS A 6 -11.82 -14.22 -5.35
N GLN A 7 -12.28 -15.11 -4.47
CA GLN A 7 -12.84 -14.73 -3.19
C GLN A 7 -11.77 -14.21 -2.23
N GLN A 8 -10.59 -14.85 -2.13
CA GLN A 8 -9.48 -14.30 -1.34
C GLN A 8 -8.98 -12.95 -1.86
N PHE A 9 -8.96 -12.77 -3.19
CA PHE A 9 -8.66 -11.49 -3.81
C PHE A 9 -9.73 -10.46 -3.43
N GLN A 10 -11.01 -10.80 -3.61
CA GLN A 10 -12.10 -9.93 -3.16
C GLN A 10 -11.96 -9.62 -1.67
N ASP A 11 -11.88 -10.58 -0.77
CA ASP A 11 -11.75 -10.36 0.67
C ASP A 11 -10.53 -9.48 1.03
N HIS A 12 -9.41 -9.65 0.33
CA HIS A 12 -8.21 -8.82 0.54
C HIS A 12 -8.40 -7.36 0.09
N PHE A 13 -9.21 -7.13 -0.95
CA PHE A 13 -9.46 -5.82 -1.56
C PHE A 13 -10.85 -5.25 -1.27
N GLN A 14 -11.70 -5.96 -0.52
CA GLN A 14 -13.06 -5.54 -0.13
C GLN A 14 -13.03 -4.32 0.79
N ASN A 15 -11.90 -4.08 1.45
CA ASN A 15 -11.74 -3.02 2.44
C ASN A 15 -11.17 -1.71 1.89
N PHE A 16 -11.11 -1.50 0.56
CA PHE A 16 -10.66 -0.21 0.02
C PHE A 16 -11.52 0.96 0.50
N ASP A 17 -12.83 0.76 0.61
CA ASP A 17 -13.74 1.75 1.16
C ASP A 17 -13.42 2.05 2.64
N SER A 18 -13.10 1.01 3.41
CA SER A 18 -12.71 1.11 4.83
C SER A 18 -11.37 1.81 5.05
N ILE A 19 -10.49 1.87 4.04
CA ILE A 19 -9.20 2.58 4.12
C ILE A 19 -9.18 3.88 3.31
N SER A 20 -10.31 4.30 2.72
CA SER A 20 -10.43 5.53 1.92
C SER A 20 -9.83 6.75 2.64
N GLU A 21 -10.21 6.95 3.91
CA GLU A 21 -9.71 8.09 4.70
C GLU A 21 -8.21 7.99 4.99
N ASN A 22 -7.69 6.77 5.18
CA ASN A 22 -6.25 6.56 5.31
C ASN A 22 -5.51 6.86 3.99
N ILE A 23 -6.11 6.51 2.85
CA ILE A 23 -5.55 6.85 1.53
C ILE A 23 -5.51 8.37 1.35
N ARG A 24 -6.59 9.08 1.71
CA ARG A 24 -6.65 10.55 1.65
C ARG A 24 -5.60 11.21 2.54
N LEU A 25 -5.47 10.75 3.79
CA LEU A 25 -4.42 11.20 4.71
C LEU A 25 -3.01 10.95 4.16
N PHE A 26 -2.78 9.78 3.57
CA PHE A 26 -1.49 9.42 2.96
C PHE A 26 -1.18 10.23 1.70
N GLN A 27 -2.21 10.54 0.90
CA GLN A 27 -2.06 11.35 -0.30
C GLN A 27 -1.84 12.82 0.03
N ASN A 28 -2.49 13.33 1.06
CA ASN A 28 -2.35 14.72 1.46
C ASN A 28 -2.61 14.91 2.97
N PRO A 29 -1.56 14.81 3.81
CA PRO A 29 -1.71 15.00 5.25
C PRO A 29 -2.06 16.45 5.63
N PHE A 30 -1.84 17.42 4.73
CA PHE A 30 -2.10 18.84 4.97
C PHE A 30 -3.56 19.25 4.77
N ALA A 31 -4.36 18.42 4.10
CA ALA A 31 -5.79 18.64 3.88
C ALA A 31 -6.67 17.84 4.84
N SER A 32 -6.06 17.17 5.82
CA SER A 32 -6.77 16.27 6.73
C SER A 32 -7.50 17.03 7.84
N GLU A 33 -8.73 16.61 8.14
CA GLU A 33 -9.46 17.08 9.31
C GLU A 33 -8.91 16.42 10.57
N VAL A 34 -8.02 17.13 11.28
CA VAL A 34 -7.27 16.60 12.44
C VAL A 34 -8.18 15.95 13.49
N GLN A 35 -9.36 16.51 13.73
CA GLN A 35 -10.34 16.00 14.69
C GLN A 35 -10.82 14.56 14.42
N ASN A 36 -10.78 14.13 13.16
CA ASN A 36 -11.21 12.80 12.74
C ASN A 36 -10.05 11.78 12.72
N LEU A 37 -8.82 12.22 13.01
CA LEU A 37 -7.64 11.35 13.01
C LEU A 37 -7.48 10.61 14.33
N GLN A 38 -6.75 9.50 14.29
CA GLN A 38 -6.32 8.80 15.50
C GLN A 38 -5.51 9.73 16.42
N PRO A 39 -5.72 9.71 17.75
CA PRO A 39 -5.07 10.64 18.69
C PRO A 39 -3.54 10.69 18.54
N GLU A 40 -2.92 9.56 18.22
CA GLU A 40 -1.47 9.42 18.07
C GLU A 40 -0.92 10.16 16.84
N LEU A 41 -1.77 10.45 15.85
CA LEU A 41 -1.43 11.18 14.63
C LEU A 41 -1.78 12.67 14.72
N GLN A 42 -2.72 13.06 15.57
CA GLN A 42 -3.25 14.43 15.59
C GLN A 42 -2.15 15.48 15.80
N LEU A 43 -1.32 15.30 16.83
CA LEU A 43 -0.23 16.23 17.14
C LEU A 43 0.82 16.29 16.03
N GLU A 44 1.24 15.12 15.51
CA GLU A 44 2.24 15.06 14.44
C GLU A 44 1.72 15.71 13.14
N VAL A 45 0.43 15.56 12.82
CA VAL A 45 -0.18 16.18 11.64
C VAL A 45 -0.34 17.69 11.83
N ILE A 46 -0.67 18.16 13.03
CA ILE A 46 -0.68 19.60 13.34
C ILE A 46 0.71 20.20 13.14
N ASP A 47 1.73 19.61 13.76
CA ASP A 47 3.12 20.08 13.65
C ASP A 47 3.61 20.07 12.19
N LEU A 48 3.19 19.06 11.43
CA LEU A 48 3.46 18.98 10.00
C LEU A 48 2.78 20.12 9.23
N ALA A 49 1.52 20.40 9.53
CA ALA A 49 0.69 21.36 8.79
C ALA A 49 1.03 22.82 9.06
N VAL A 50 1.56 23.12 10.25
CA VAL A 50 1.96 24.48 10.68
C VAL A 50 3.29 24.90 10.08
N ASN A 51 4.17 23.96 9.72
CA ASN A 51 5.50 24.27 9.23
C ASN A 51 5.57 24.22 7.68
N ASP A 52 5.68 25.39 7.07
CA ASP A 52 5.73 25.58 5.61
C ASP A 52 6.89 24.83 4.93
N LEU A 53 7.99 24.58 5.66
CA LEU A 53 9.10 23.78 5.12
C LEU A 53 8.62 22.38 4.70
N TYR A 54 7.72 21.76 5.46
CA TYR A 54 7.19 20.46 5.09
C TYR A 54 6.21 20.54 3.92
N ARG A 55 5.48 21.64 3.77
CA ARG A 55 4.61 21.88 2.59
C ARG A 55 5.42 22.01 1.32
N ASP A 56 6.54 22.72 1.37
CA ASP A 56 7.42 22.89 0.21
C ASP A 56 8.17 21.61 -0.11
N LEU A 57 8.63 20.88 0.91
CA LEU A 57 9.18 19.53 0.72
C LEU A 57 8.18 18.56 0.08
N PHE A 58 6.91 18.67 0.45
CA PHE A 58 5.84 17.84 -0.10
C PHE A 58 5.59 18.13 -1.60
N LYS A 59 5.59 19.41 -2.01
CA LYS A 59 5.43 19.78 -3.42
C LYS A 59 6.58 19.32 -4.31
N GLY A 60 7.79 19.23 -3.74
CA GLY A 60 9.01 18.89 -4.48
C GLY A 60 9.39 17.41 -4.49
N LYS A 61 8.60 16.51 -3.87
CA LYS A 61 8.94 15.09 -3.71
C LYS A 61 7.73 14.20 -3.96
N ASP A 62 7.97 12.97 -4.40
CA ASP A 62 6.97 11.91 -4.30
C ASP A 62 6.68 11.55 -2.83
N LEU A 63 5.54 10.90 -2.59
CA LEU A 63 5.06 10.54 -1.25
C LEU A 63 6.10 9.71 -0.48
N PHE A 64 6.74 8.74 -1.13
CA PHE A 64 7.72 7.87 -0.47
C PHE A 64 8.91 8.68 0.04
N ASN A 65 9.48 9.53 -0.82
CA ASN A 65 10.63 10.36 -0.46
C ASN A 65 10.27 11.48 0.53
N PHE A 66 9.04 12.01 0.47
CA PHE A 66 8.52 12.95 1.45
C PHE A 66 8.50 12.34 2.85
N TYR A 67 7.74 11.25 3.06
CA TYR A 67 7.61 10.60 4.35
C TYR A 67 8.96 10.07 4.88
N LYS A 68 9.84 9.59 3.99
CA LYS A 68 11.20 9.19 4.34
C LYS A 68 12.01 10.34 4.95
N SER A 69 11.85 11.56 4.42
CA SER A 69 12.62 12.74 4.82
C SER A 69 12.21 13.37 6.16
N LEU A 70 11.02 13.05 6.67
CA LEU A 70 10.55 13.60 7.96
C LEU A 70 11.46 13.18 9.14
N PRO A 71 11.76 14.06 10.10
CA PRO A 71 12.50 13.70 11.30
C PRO A 71 11.84 12.58 12.11
N LYS A 72 12.56 11.46 12.36
CA LYS A 72 12.00 10.27 13.02
C LYS A 72 11.53 10.52 14.45
N LYS A 73 12.17 11.44 15.18
CA LYS A 73 11.81 11.76 16.57
C LYS A 73 10.48 12.50 16.68
N SER A 74 10.20 13.40 15.73
CA SER A 74 9.01 14.26 15.75
C SER A 74 7.82 13.65 15.00
N PHE A 75 8.08 12.77 14.03
CA PHE A 75 7.06 12.24 13.11
C PHE A 75 7.04 10.71 13.10
N LYS A 76 7.10 10.08 14.28
CA LYS A 76 7.24 8.61 14.38
C LYS A 76 5.96 7.91 13.89
N ASN A 77 4.80 8.40 14.30
CA ASN A 77 3.51 7.76 14.05
C ASN A 77 3.13 7.93 12.58
N ILE A 78 3.24 9.13 12.02
CA ILE A 78 2.92 9.37 10.61
C ILE A 78 3.89 8.63 9.67
N LYS A 79 5.17 8.46 10.03
CA LYS A 79 6.10 7.62 9.26
C LYS A 79 5.75 6.14 9.34
N THR A 80 5.28 5.68 10.50
CA THR A 80 4.85 4.28 10.67
C THR A 80 3.57 4.01 9.88
N PHE A 81 2.61 4.93 9.94
CA PHE A 81 1.41 4.95 9.12
C PHE A 81 1.74 4.91 7.62
N ALA A 82 2.60 5.82 7.16
CA ALA A 82 3.01 5.89 5.76
C ALA A 82 3.66 4.60 5.27
N ARG A 83 4.50 3.96 6.10
CA ARG A 83 5.06 2.64 5.78
C ARG A 83 3.99 1.57 5.63
N GLY A 84 2.97 1.58 6.49
CA GLY A 84 1.81 0.70 6.36
C GLY A 84 1.12 0.87 5.01
N MET A 85 0.83 2.12 4.64
CA MET A 85 0.19 2.44 3.36
C MET A 85 1.04 2.04 2.16
N ILE A 86 2.34 2.34 2.17
CA ILE A 86 3.28 1.93 1.11
C ILE A 86 3.30 0.41 0.96
N SER A 87 3.26 -0.35 2.06
CA SER A 87 3.21 -1.82 2.02
C SER A 87 1.94 -2.34 1.36
N VAL A 88 0.78 -1.71 1.60
CA VAL A 88 -0.50 -2.08 0.94
C VAL A 88 -0.41 -1.86 -0.57
N PHE A 89 0.16 -0.74 -1.02
CA PHE A 89 0.34 -0.49 -2.45
C PHE A 89 1.39 -1.41 -3.07
N ALA A 90 2.50 -1.69 -2.37
CA ALA A 90 3.53 -2.59 -2.84
C ALA A 90 3.03 -4.04 -2.95
N SER A 91 2.23 -4.51 -1.99
CA SER A 91 1.61 -5.84 -2.08
C SER A 91 0.59 -5.91 -3.21
N THR A 92 -0.19 -4.84 -3.44
CA THR A 92 -1.12 -4.77 -4.58
C THR A 92 -0.36 -4.87 -5.91
N TYR A 93 0.69 -4.07 -6.08
CA TYR A 93 1.53 -4.10 -7.28
C TYR A 93 2.19 -5.47 -7.50
N LEU A 94 2.73 -6.09 -6.43
CA LEU A 94 3.34 -7.41 -6.51
C LEU A 94 2.31 -8.50 -6.86
N CYS A 95 1.11 -8.42 -6.28
CA CYS A 95 -0.01 -9.29 -6.63
C CYS A 95 -0.38 -9.14 -8.11
N GLU A 96 -0.61 -7.92 -8.60
CA GLU A 96 -0.95 -7.65 -10.01
C GLU A 96 0.13 -8.15 -10.98
N GLN A 97 1.41 -7.93 -10.65
CA GLN A 97 2.54 -8.43 -11.42
C GLN A 97 2.56 -9.97 -11.46
N THR A 98 2.32 -10.62 -10.32
CA THR A 98 2.28 -12.08 -10.22
C THR A 98 1.12 -12.67 -11.01
N PHE A 99 -0.08 -12.09 -10.92
CA PHE A 99 -1.25 -12.49 -11.72
C PHE A 99 -1.06 -12.25 -13.21
N SER A 100 -0.45 -11.12 -13.58
CA SER A 100 -0.10 -10.81 -14.96
C SER A 100 0.85 -11.86 -15.52
N LYS A 101 1.93 -12.20 -14.80
CA LYS A 101 2.86 -13.28 -15.18
C LYS A 101 2.13 -14.61 -15.34
N MET A 102 1.26 -14.99 -14.40
CA MET A 102 0.45 -16.22 -14.49
C MET A 102 -0.43 -16.25 -15.75
N LYS A 103 -0.99 -15.11 -16.17
CA LYS A 103 -1.77 -15.02 -17.42
C LYS A 103 -0.94 -15.36 -18.67
N TYR A 104 0.35 -15.04 -18.67
CA TYR A 104 1.27 -15.35 -19.78
C TYR A 104 1.89 -16.74 -19.68
N VAL A 105 1.92 -17.35 -18.49
CA VAL A 105 2.26 -18.77 -18.29
C VAL A 105 1.08 -19.63 -18.76
N LYS A 106 0.83 -19.64 -20.07
CA LYS A 106 0.09 -20.74 -20.71
C LYS A 106 1.11 -21.85 -20.96
N PRO A 107 0.98 -23.03 -20.34
CA PRO A 107 1.85 -24.13 -20.69
C PRO A 107 1.58 -24.49 -22.16
N LYS A 108 2.65 -24.53 -22.98
CA LYS A 108 2.60 -24.91 -24.41
C LYS A 108 2.00 -26.30 -24.63
N TYR A 109 1.93 -27.12 -23.59
CA TYR A 109 1.29 -28.41 -23.54
C TYR A 109 0.15 -28.32 -22.52
N ARG A 110 -1.06 -28.74 -22.86
CA ARG A 110 -2.24 -28.73 -21.97
C ARG A 110 -2.12 -29.74 -20.82
N THR A 111 -1.07 -29.68 -20.02
CA THR A 111 -1.04 -30.36 -18.73
C THR A 111 -1.91 -29.56 -17.77
N SER A 112 -2.88 -30.22 -17.16
CA SER A 112 -3.70 -29.62 -16.12
C SER A 112 -2.76 -29.03 -15.07
N LEU A 113 -2.80 -27.71 -14.87
CA LEU A 113 -2.12 -27.06 -13.75
C LEU A 113 -2.71 -27.65 -12.48
N THR A 114 -1.99 -28.58 -11.87
CA THR A 114 -2.31 -29.08 -10.53
C THR A 114 -2.02 -27.98 -9.51
N ASP A 115 -2.69 -28.05 -8.36
CA ASP A 115 -2.59 -27.08 -7.27
C ASP A 115 -1.14 -26.83 -6.85
N GLU A 116 -0.31 -27.87 -6.89
CA GLU A 116 1.12 -27.76 -6.58
C GLU A 116 1.86 -26.91 -7.62
N HIS A 117 1.60 -27.08 -8.92
CA HIS A 117 2.22 -26.23 -9.95
C HIS A 117 1.78 -24.77 -9.81
N LEU A 118 0.51 -24.53 -9.43
CA LEU A 118 -0.02 -23.19 -9.23
C LEU A 118 0.64 -22.51 -8.01
N LYS A 119 0.82 -23.26 -6.92
CA LYS A 119 1.54 -22.82 -5.72
C LYS A 119 3.00 -22.48 -6.03
N GLN A 120 3.70 -23.31 -6.80
CA GLN A 120 5.08 -23.05 -7.21
C GLN A 120 5.19 -21.77 -8.06
N ILE A 121 4.27 -21.54 -9.00
CA ILE A 121 4.26 -20.30 -9.81
C ILE A 121 3.97 -19.06 -8.95
N LEU A 122 3.05 -19.16 -7.99
CA LEU A 122 2.77 -18.08 -7.03
C LEU A 122 4.01 -17.73 -6.18
N ILE A 123 4.72 -18.74 -5.67
CA ILE A 123 5.95 -18.54 -4.91
C ILE A 123 7.03 -17.89 -5.77
N LEU A 124 7.26 -18.41 -6.99
CA LEU A 124 8.25 -17.87 -7.93
C LEU A 124 7.91 -16.45 -8.42
N GLY A 125 6.63 -16.13 -8.54
CA GLY A 125 6.15 -14.80 -8.92
C GLY A 125 6.30 -13.75 -7.80
N ALA A 126 6.23 -14.20 -6.54
CA ALA A 126 6.32 -13.36 -5.34
C ALA A 126 7.76 -13.17 -4.82
N THR A 127 8.73 -14.00 -5.22
CA THR A 127 10.14 -13.81 -4.91
C THR A 127 10.76 -12.71 -5.78
N VAL A 128 11.22 -11.64 -5.13
CA VAL A 128 12.03 -10.55 -5.70
C VAL A 128 13.51 -10.91 -5.60
#